data_AF-A0A2R5EML4-F1
#
_entry.id   AF-A0A2R5EML4-F1
#
_cell.length_a   1.000
_cell.length_b   1.000
_cell.length_c   1.000
_cell.angle_alpha   90.00
_cell.angle_beta   90.00
_cell.angle_gamma   90.00
#
_symmetry.space_group_name_H-M   'P 1'
#
loop_
_entity.id
_entity.type
_entity.pdbx_description
1 polymer ?
#
loop_
_entity_poly.entity_id
_entity_poly.type
_entity_poly.pdbx_seq_one_letter_code
_entity_poly.pdbx_strand_id
1 'polypeptide(L)'
;MRLDHPNLPRITDYYPLDKPHRVEALVMEYIEGSTLAEWLVETRKPMTNLDVLRIGLQLCSALLYLHEQQRPIIHRDLKPSNIMIDSSGTVKLIDFGISRIYKEGKQGDTMVLGTSGYAAPEMLRGLQSDARSDIYSLGAVMLSLLTGTPTSDERGVRYGDNGRGKLRLPAAVRGSFAELLERLLHWNPESRFQSMREVETSMRTLLGEDKVQREQTRFARIENEATNESPVRVVLLSLSGGAGATLLTITLAVLLARRGRTVTAAEYAGLPPVWCELLPAAIRGESELYWKKGGGAKGLNNRGRGKSKSAAAPVRWLLADHELFANDEEDDKWSRFELELRLNRGEFEIVDLSGDWEAPESVPLIRKADHIIVIADPDVYKWQPARLERLKRLRGESLQQGRVFHYVANKHTNFGYDRYWLSMLPDAPSAIVPLLPQEKLWSLIWSGKWLTDHKQLDQMLSIALQPLIDKLME
;
A
#
# COMPACT_ATOMS: atom_id res chain seq x y z
N MET A 1 10.03 12.57 35.01
CA MET A 1 9.49 11.51 34.14
C MET A 1 9.71 11.98 32.72
N ARG A 2 10.40 11.20 31.89
CA ARG A 2 10.70 11.59 30.50
C ARG A 2 9.80 10.76 29.60
N LEU A 3 8.79 11.40 29.01
CA LEU A 3 7.90 10.79 28.01
C LEU A 3 8.50 11.05 26.63
N ASP A 4 8.54 10.01 25.80
CA ASP A 4 9.07 10.08 24.44
C ASP A 4 8.23 9.17 23.53
N HIS A 5 7.38 9.80 22.71
CA HIS A 5 6.47 9.12 21.80
C HIS A 5 6.11 10.07 20.64
N PRO A 6 6.02 9.58 19.39
CA PRO A 6 5.77 10.43 18.21
C PRO A 6 4.47 11.27 18.31
N ASN A 7 3.42 10.69 18.91
CA ASN A 7 2.11 11.35 19.10
C ASN A 7 1.98 12.12 20.43
N LEU A 8 3.09 12.38 21.13
CA LEU A 8 3.15 13.29 22.28
C LEU A 8 4.11 14.45 21.97
N PRO A 9 3.88 15.67 22.48
CA PRO A 9 4.85 16.75 22.37
C PRO A 9 6.09 16.39 23.19
N ARG A 10 7.26 16.64 22.61
CA ARG A 10 8.51 16.51 23.37
C ARG A 10 8.61 17.67 24.38
N ILE A 11 8.70 17.34 25.66
CA ILE A 11 9.00 18.32 26.71
C ILE A 11 10.50 18.63 26.68
N THR A 12 10.83 19.91 26.56
CA THR A 12 12.21 20.40 26.47
C THR A 12 12.71 20.88 27.83
N ASP A 13 11.89 21.64 28.57
CA ASP A 13 12.29 22.26 29.83
C ASP A 13 11.09 22.51 30.76
N TYR A 14 11.35 22.67 32.06
CA TYR A 14 10.32 22.96 33.07
C TYR A 14 10.85 23.94 34.13
N TYR A 15 10.11 25.03 34.33
CA TYR A 15 10.39 26.08 35.30
C TYR A 15 9.39 25.99 36.46
N PRO A 16 9.78 25.45 37.64
CA PRO A 16 8.89 25.33 38.79
C PRO A 16 8.61 26.68 39.44
N LEU A 17 7.53 26.73 40.24
CA LEU A 17 7.26 27.81 41.19
C LEU A 17 8.28 27.77 42.35
N ASP A 18 9.47 28.33 42.11
CA ASP A 18 10.58 28.33 43.05
C ASP A 18 10.71 29.61 43.88
N LYS A 19 10.07 30.71 43.45
CA LYS A 19 10.16 32.03 44.09
C LYS A 19 8.84 32.80 44.07
N PRO A 20 8.60 33.68 45.08
CA PRO A 20 7.48 34.62 45.01
C PRO A 20 7.60 35.47 43.73
N HIS A 21 6.49 35.62 43.01
CA HIS A 21 6.36 36.35 41.73
C HIS A 21 6.89 35.66 40.46
N ARG A 22 7.24 34.36 40.50
CA ARG A 22 7.45 33.57 39.27
C ARG A 22 6.20 32.80 38.86
N VAL A 23 6.05 32.62 37.55
CA VAL A 23 5.04 31.73 36.95
C VAL A 23 5.67 30.37 36.67
N GLU A 24 4.94 29.30 36.97
CA GLU A 24 5.28 27.96 36.52
C GLU A 24 5.16 27.89 35.00
N ALA A 25 6.17 27.34 34.32
CA ALA A 25 6.18 27.25 32.86
C ALA A 25 6.72 25.90 32.39
N LEU A 26 6.07 25.34 31.36
CA LEU A 26 6.46 24.11 30.69
C LEU A 26 6.83 24.43 29.24
N VAL A 27 8.06 24.11 28.84
CA VAL A 27 8.54 24.33 27.47
C VAL A 27 8.46 23.01 26.71
N MET A 28 7.75 23.02 25.59
CA MET A 28 7.54 21.84 24.76
C MET A 28 7.73 22.16 23.28
N GLU A 29 7.83 21.10 22.47
CA GLU A 29 7.80 21.15 21.01
C GLU A 29 6.62 22.00 20.53
N TYR A 30 6.90 22.93 19.61
CA TYR A 30 5.85 23.65 18.88
C TYR A 30 5.27 22.73 17.80
N ILE A 31 3.95 22.56 17.82
CA ILE A 31 3.24 21.69 16.88
C ILE A 31 2.54 22.59 15.85
N GLU A 32 2.98 22.52 14.61
CA GLU A 32 2.38 23.25 13.51
C GLU A 32 1.08 22.55 13.07
N GLY A 33 -0.08 23.13 13.39
CA GLY A 33 -1.37 22.53 13.08
C GLY A 33 -2.53 23.26 13.75
N SER A 34 -3.71 22.66 13.66
CA SER A 34 -4.92 23.13 14.36
C SER A 34 -5.39 22.06 15.35
N THR A 35 -6.09 22.47 16.40
CA THR A 35 -6.77 21.52 17.27
C THR A 35 -7.95 20.89 16.55
N LEU A 36 -8.32 19.66 16.93
CA LEU A 36 -9.53 19.05 16.41
C LEU A 36 -10.79 19.84 16.83
N ALA A 37 -10.73 20.62 17.91
CA ALA A 37 -11.81 21.54 18.29
C ALA A 37 -11.98 22.67 17.27
N GLU A 38 -10.89 23.33 16.88
CA GLU A 38 -10.90 24.37 15.83
C GLU A 38 -11.42 23.78 14.52
N TRP A 39 -10.93 22.60 14.14
CA TRP A 39 -11.37 21.90 12.94
C TRP A 39 -12.88 21.62 12.93
N LEU A 40 -13.44 21.15 14.06
CA LEU A 40 -14.88 20.89 14.21
C LEU A 40 -15.70 22.19 14.06
N VAL A 41 -15.23 23.29 14.61
CA VAL A 41 -15.89 24.60 14.56
C VAL A 41 -15.85 25.20 13.15
N GLU A 42 -14.70 25.13 12.48
CA GLU A 42 -14.47 25.71 11.17
C GLU A 42 -15.19 24.94 10.05
N THR A 43 -15.09 23.61 10.08
CA THR A 43 -15.62 22.78 8.99
C THR A 43 -17.10 22.45 9.17
N ARG A 44 -17.55 22.22 10.41
CA ARG A 44 -18.89 21.71 10.77
C ARG A 44 -19.32 20.51 9.93
N LYS A 45 -18.37 19.68 9.53
CA LYS A 45 -18.57 18.54 8.64
C LYS A 45 -18.15 17.25 9.32
N PRO A 46 -18.88 16.14 9.13
CA PRO A 46 -18.46 14.85 9.61
C PRO A 46 -17.21 14.37 8.85
N MET A 47 -16.27 13.76 9.58
CA MET A 47 -15.16 13.00 8.98
C MET A 47 -15.62 11.63 8.50
N THR A 48 -14.88 11.04 7.57
CA THR A 48 -15.13 9.65 7.15
C THR A 48 -14.73 8.67 8.26
N ASN A 49 -15.34 7.47 8.29
CA ASN A 49 -14.96 6.42 9.25
C ASN A 49 -13.46 6.12 9.21
N LEU A 50 -12.85 6.15 8.00
CA LEU A 50 -11.42 5.88 7.82
C LEU A 50 -10.54 6.98 8.44
N ASP A 51 -10.88 8.24 8.24
CA ASP A 51 -10.09 9.35 8.81
C ASP A 51 -10.16 9.32 10.34
N VAL A 52 -11.35 9.03 10.87
CA VAL A 52 -11.56 8.87 12.32
C VAL A 52 -10.81 7.66 12.86
N LEU A 53 -10.77 6.52 12.15
CA LEU A 53 -9.94 5.36 12.52
C LEU A 53 -8.45 5.71 12.55
N ARG A 54 -7.95 6.45 11.56
CA ARG A 54 -6.54 6.86 11.48
C ARG A 54 -6.14 7.79 12.62
N ILE A 55 -6.99 8.76 12.94
CA ILE A 55 -6.80 9.63 14.11
C ILE A 55 -6.88 8.80 15.39
N GLY A 56 -7.89 7.92 15.50
CA GLY A 56 -8.09 7.04 16.65
C GLY A 56 -6.89 6.14 16.94
N LEU A 57 -6.27 5.55 15.91
CA LEU A 57 -5.06 4.72 16.06
C LEU A 57 -3.86 5.50 16.60
N GLN A 58 -3.63 6.73 16.12
CA GLN A 58 -2.54 7.58 16.62
C GLN A 58 -2.75 7.96 18.09
N LEU A 59 -3.99 8.31 18.46
CA LEU A 59 -4.36 8.58 19.85
C LEU A 59 -4.23 7.33 20.72
N CYS A 60 -4.68 6.18 20.22
CA CYS A 60 -4.59 4.90 20.90
C CYS A 60 -3.13 4.52 21.18
N SER A 61 -2.21 4.73 20.23
CA SER A 61 -0.77 4.52 20.43
C SER A 61 -0.22 5.40 21.57
N ALA A 62 -0.60 6.68 21.58
CA ALA A 62 -0.17 7.62 22.61
C ALA A 62 -0.69 7.23 24.01
N LEU A 63 -1.97 6.86 24.11
CA LEU A 63 -2.62 6.47 25.36
C LEU A 63 -2.10 5.12 25.86
N LEU A 64 -1.88 4.14 24.96
CA LEU A 64 -1.27 2.86 25.29
C LEU A 64 0.13 3.08 25.91
N TYR A 65 0.95 3.91 25.28
CA TYR A 65 2.26 4.27 25.81
C TYR A 65 2.20 4.86 27.22
N LEU A 66 1.22 5.73 27.49
CA LEU A 66 1.02 6.32 28.82
C LEU A 66 0.55 5.29 29.86
N HIS A 67 -0.35 4.39 29.48
CA HIS A 67 -0.90 3.34 30.35
C HIS A 67 0.15 2.28 30.71
N GLU A 68 1.11 1.99 29.81
CA GLU A 68 2.17 1.00 30.01
C GLU A 68 3.43 1.53 30.71
N GLN A 69 3.43 2.80 31.13
CA GLN A 69 4.53 3.31 31.96
C GLN A 69 4.62 2.52 33.27
N GLN A 70 5.84 2.39 33.82
CA GLN A 70 6.08 1.68 35.10
C GLN A 70 5.17 2.18 36.23
N ARG A 71 4.78 3.45 36.17
CA ARG A 71 3.65 4.02 36.90
C ARG A 71 2.61 4.47 35.87
N PRO A 72 1.50 3.73 35.70
CA PRO A 72 0.50 4.06 34.68
C PRO A 72 -0.01 5.49 34.81
N ILE A 73 -0.05 6.19 33.69
CA ILE A 73 -0.50 7.58 33.60
C ILE A 73 -1.86 7.58 32.91
N ILE A 74 -2.90 7.99 33.63
CA ILE A 74 -4.25 8.11 33.06
C ILE A 74 -4.45 9.58 32.65
N HIS A 75 -4.84 9.81 31.40
CA HIS A 75 -4.93 11.13 30.80
C HIS A 75 -6.07 11.97 31.41
N ARG A 76 -7.26 11.39 31.55
CA ARG A 76 -8.44 11.96 32.24
C ARG A 76 -9.02 13.26 31.66
N ASP A 77 -8.44 13.87 30.64
CA ASP A 77 -9.05 15.00 29.94
C ASP A 77 -8.87 14.94 28.42
N LEU A 78 -9.12 13.76 27.83
CA LEU A 78 -9.01 13.59 26.39
C LEU A 78 -10.23 14.22 25.70
N LYS A 79 -9.98 15.26 24.90
CA LYS A 79 -11.00 16.04 24.17
C LYS A 79 -10.39 16.69 22.93
N PRO A 80 -11.20 17.17 21.95
CA PRO A 80 -10.69 17.72 20.70
C PRO A 80 -9.75 18.93 20.85
N SER A 81 -9.90 19.75 21.91
CA SER A 81 -8.99 20.89 22.15
C SER A 81 -7.59 20.47 22.60
N ASN A 82 -7.45 19.23 23.09
CA ASN A 82 -6.18 18.69 23.59
C ASN A 82 -5.49 17.84 22.52
N ILE A 83 -6.01 17.84 21.29
CA ILE A 83 -5.53 17.03 20.18
C ILE A 83 -5.25 17.95 19.01
N MET A 84 -3.99 18.06 18.61
CA MET A 84 -3.57 18.80 17.42
C MET A 84 -3.40 17.85 16.24
N ILE A 85 -3.74 18.34 15.05
CA ILE A 85 -3.49 17.69 13.78
C ILE A 85 -2.77 18.65 12.84
N ASP A 86 -1.69 18.18 12.22
CA ASP A 86 -0.94 18.95 11.23
C ASP A 86 -1.46 18.70 9.79
N SER A 87 -0.91 19.44 8.83
CA SER A 87 -1.27 19.30 7.41
C SER A 87 -0.88 17.93 6.80
N SER A 88 0.01 17.17 7.45
CA SER A 88 0.39 15.81 7.05
C SER A 88 -0.54 14.74 7.63
N GLY A 89 -1.45 15.11 8.52
CA GLY A 89 -2.35 14.20 9.24
C GLY A 89 -1.72 13.55 10.48
N THR A 90 -0.58 14.07 10.94
CA THR A 90 0.04 13.62 12.19
C THR A 90 -0.71 14.21 13.37
N VAL A 91 -1.08 13.35 14.32
CA VAL A 91 -1.84 13.72 15.51
C VAL A 91 -0.91 13.78 16.73
N LYS A 92 -1.02 14.84 17.52
CA LYS A 92 -0.32 14.97 18.81
C LYS A 92 -1.28 15.33 19.93
N LEU A 93 -1.14 14.64 21.07
CA LEU A 93 -1.91 14.86 22.29
C LEU A 93 -1.15 15.83 23.20
N ILE A 94 -1.69 17.04 23.40
CA ILE A 94 -0.89 18.21 23.83
C ILE A 94 -1.06 18.68 25.28
N ASP A 95 -2.07 18.20 26.01
CA ASP A 95 -2.35 18.71 27.36
C ASP A 95 -2.48 17.57 28.38
N PHE A 96 -1.57 17.56 29.35
CA PHE A 96 -1.54 16.59 30.46
C PHE A 96 -1.89 17.22 31.81
N GLY A 97 -2.55 18.39 31.84
CA GLY A 97 -2.78 19.22 33.04
C GLY A 97 -3.50 18.53 34.21
N ILE A 98 -4.00 17.30 34.03
CA ILE A 98 -4.73 16.51 35.02
C ILE A 98 -4.18 15.07 35.15
N SER A 99 -3.14 14.72 34.40
CA SER A 99 -2.56 13.37 34.38
C SER A 99 -1.97 13.00 35.75
N ARG A 100 -2.60 12.05 36.44
CA ARG A 100 -2.11 11.52 37.72
C ARG A 100 -1.51 10.12 37.50
N ILE A 101 -0.45 9.85 38.25
CA ILE A 101 0.02 8.48 38.48
C ILE A 101 -1.11 7.71 39.16
N TYR A 102 -1.56 6.62 38.53
CA TYR A 102 -2.51 5.70 39.13
C TYR A 102 -1.97 5.15 40.46
N LYS A 103 -2.78 5.16 41.51
CA LYS A 103 -2.47 4.55 42.81
C LYS A 103 -3.52 3.50 43.14
N GLU A 104 -3.09 2.25 43.16
CA GLU A 104 -3.94 1.10 43.50
C GLU A 104 -4.47 1.23 44.94
N GLY A 105 -5.79 1.05 45.14
CA GLY A 105 -6.42 1.00 46.48
C GLY A 105 -7.05 2.27 47.05
N LYS A 106 -7.32 3.33 46.26
CA LYS A 106 -8.09 4.51 46.73
C LYS A 106 -9.56 4.46 46.31
N GLN A 107 -10.49 4.68 47.25
CA GLN A 107 -11.95 4.58 47.03
C GLN A 107 -12.59 5.66 46.12
N GLY A 108 -11.86 6.69 45.69
CA GLY A 108 -12.41 7.74 44.81
C GLY A 108 -11.37 8.80 44.41
N ASP A 109 -11.70 9.58 43.39
CA ASP A 109 -10.92 10.77 42.99
C ASP A 109 -11.34 11.95 43.88
N THR A 110 -10.37 12.66 44.45
CA THR A 110 -10.62 13.75 45.43
C THR A 110 -11.35 14.99 44.87
N MET A 111 -11.58 15.04 43.55
CA MET A 111 -12.26 16.11 42.80
C MET A 111 -12.97 15.49 41.60
N VAL A 112 -14.10 16.06 41.16
CA VAL A 112 -14.72 15.73 39.87
C VAL A 112 -13.78 16.22 38.76
N LEU A 113 -13.39 15.33 37.85
CA LEU A 113 -12.40 15.59 36.80
C LEU A 113 -12.98 15.32 35.41
N GLY A 114 -12.44 16.01 34.41
CA GLY A 114 -12.76 15.83 32.98
C GLY A 114 -13.80 16.81 32.43
N THR A 115 -13.83 16.91 31.11
CA THR A 115 -14.72 17.83 30.38
C THR A 115 -16.06 17.18 30.04
N SER A 116 -17.17 17.88 30.34
CA SER A 116 -18.54 17.41 30.02
C SER A 116 -18.68 17.07 28.53
N GLY A 117 -19.31 15.93 28.23
CA GLY A 117 -19.46 15.41 26.86
C GLY A 117 -18.30 14.52 26.38
N TYR A 118 -17.15 14.52 27.07
CA TYR A 118 -16.00 13.66 26.75
C TYR A 118 -15.60 12.75 27.91
N ALA A 119 -15.75 13.22 29.15
CA ALA A 119 -15.40 12.46 30.34
C ALA A 119 -16.29 11.22 30.54
N ALA A 120 -15.67 10.14 31.01
CA ALA A 120 -16.38 8.92 31.34
C ALA A 120 -17.37 9.14 32.51
N PRO A 121 -18.50 8.41 32.56
CA PRO A 121 -19.51 8.58 33.60
C PRO A 121 -18.99 8.48 35.03
N GLU A 122 -18.03 7.59 35.28
CA GLU A 122 -17.40 7.40 36.57
C GLU A 122 -16.58 8.61 37.01
N MET A 123 -15.94 9.33 36.08
CA MET A 123 -15.16 10.54 36.37
C MET A 123 -16.08 11.70 36.79
N LEU A 124 -17.23 11.83 36.12
CA LEU A 124 -18.25 12.84 36.45
C LEU A 124 -18.90 12.59 37.81
N ARG A 125 -18.85 11.34 38.31
CA ARG A 125 -19.35 10.93 39.63
C ARG A 125 -18.28 10.97 40.72
N GLY A 126 -17.04 11.34 40.40
CA GLY A 126 -15.91 11.31 41.34
C GLY A 126 -15.48 9.89 41.77
N LEU A 127 -15.91 8.86 41.03
CA LEU A 127 -15.49 7.48 41.26
C LEU A 127 -14.06 7.27 40.74
N GLN A 128 -13.41 6.19 41.18
CA GLN A 128 -12.05 5.87 40.76
C GLN A 128 -11.98 5.66 39.24
N SER A 129 -11.18 6.49 38.57
CA SER A 129 -10.89 6.38 37.13
C SER A 129 -9.59 5.62 36.86
N ASP A 130 -9.61 4.78 35.82
CA ASP A 130 -8.49 3.98 35.33
C ASP A 130 -8.32 4.13 33.80
N ALA A 131 -7.50 3.30 33.18
CA ALA A 131 -7.27 3.31 31.72
C ALA A 131 -8.57 3.25 30.89
N ARG A 132 -9.63 2.62 31.41
CA ARG A 132 -10.92 2.46 30.73
C ARG A 132 -11.70 3.76 30.67
N SER A 133 -11.36 4.74 31.49
CA SER A 133 -11.90 6.09 31.41
C SER A 133 -11.34 6.86 30.21
N ASP A 134 -10.07 6.65 29.86
CA ASP A 134 -9.49 7.20 28.62
C ASP A 134 -10.04 6.51 27.36
N ILE A 135 -10.36 5.20 27.45
CA ILE A 135 -11.03 4.45 26.37
C ILE A 135 -12.39 5.07 26.03
N TYR A 136 -13.20 5.40 27.05
CA TYR A 136 -14.47 6.10 26.83
C TYR A 136 -14.25 7.46 26.15
N SER A 137 -13.28 8.24 26.66
CA SER A 137 -12.99 9.56 26.14
C SER A 137 -12.53 9.52 24.67
N LEU A 138 -11.78 8.47 24.29
CA LEU A 138 -11.38 8.23 22.90
C LEU A 138 -12.61 7.99 22.01
N GLY A 139 -13.55 7.15 22.47
CA GLY A 139 -14.83 6.94 21.79
C GLY A 139 -15.63 8.23 21.61
N ALA A 140 -15.64 9.11 22.62
CA ALA A 140 -16.37 10.38 22.57
C ALA A 140 -15.74 11.37 21.57
N VAL A 141 -14.41 11.43 21.50
CA VAL A 141 -13.69 12.18 20.46
C VAL A 141 -14.02 11.64 19.08
N MET A 142 -13.90 10.32 18.86
CA MET A 142 -14.22 9.71 17.57
C MET A 142 -15.65 10.01 17.14
N LEU A 143 -16.61 9.92 18.06
CA LEU A 143 -18.01 10.24 17.78
C LEU A 143 -18.22 11.72 17.43
N SER A 144 -17.50 12.65 18.08
CA SER A 144 -17.54 14.08 17.73
C SER A 144 -17.07 14.31 16.30
N LEU A 145 -15.99 13.64 15.88
CA LEU A 145 -15.44 13.75 14.53
C LEU A 145 -16.41 13.18 13.47
N LEU A 146 -17.08 12.06 13.78
CA LEU A 146 -18.06 11.43 12.89
C LEU A 146 -19.35 12.22 12.74
N THR A 147 -19.68 13.05 13.72
CA THR A 147 -20.87 13.91 13.69
C THR A 147 -20.57 15.29 13.15
N GLY A 148 -19.29 15.71 13.16
CA GLY A 148 -18.89 17.08 12.82
C GLY A 148 -19.36 18.10 13.85
N THR A 149 -19.74 17.65 15.05
CA THR A 149 -20.27 18.49 16.13
C THR A 149 -19.64 18.10 17.47
N PRO A 150 -19.31 19.04 18.35
CA PRO A 150 -18.89 18.73 19.71
C PRO A 150 -19.96 17.90 20.44
N THR A 151 -19.55 16.86 21.18
CA THR A 151 -20.48 16.06 21.99
C THR A 151 -21.08 16.82 23.17
N SER A 152 -20.50 17.98 23.53
CA SER A 152 -21.01 18.89 24.55
C SER A 152 -22.20 19.74 24.11
N ASP A 153 -22.48 19.85 22.80
CA ASP A 153 -23.62 20.61 22.30
C ASP A 153 -24.92 19.83 22.48
N GLU A 154 -26.06 20.50 22.74
CA GLU A 154 -27.39 19.88 22.94
C GLU A 154 -27.88 18.99 21.77
N ARG A 155 -27.18 19.05 20.63
CA ARG A 155 -27.40 18.27 19.40
C ARG A 155 -26.52 17.01 19.30
N GLY A 156 -25.51 16.88 20.17
CA GLY A 156 -24.64 15.72 20.31
C GLY A 156 -25.37 14.54 20.95
N VAL A 157 -24.89 13.33 20.67
CA VAL A 157 -25.53 12.06 21.03
C VAL A 157 -25.89 12.00 22.53
N ARG A 158 -27.20 11.98 22.82
CA ARG A 158 -27.72 11.76 24.18
C ARG A 158 -27.66 10.27 24.51
N TYR A 159 -26.98 9.90 25.59
CA TYR A 159 -27.50 8.83 26.42
C TYR A 159 -28.88 9.30 26.92
N GLY A 160 -29.93 8.51 26.73
CA GLY A 160 -31.26 8.87 27.28
C GLY A 160 -31.14 9.23 28.76
N ASP A 161 -31.98 10.17 29.22
CA ASP A 161 -31.93 10.76 30.56
C ASP A 161 -31.49 9.73 31.62
N ASN A 162 -30.42 10.05 32.35
CA ASN A 162 -29.76 9.23 33.37
C ASN A 162 -28.74 8.17 32.89
N GLY A 163 -28.29 8.21 31.63
CA GLY A 163 -27.24 7.28 31.16
C GLY A 163 -27.75 5.88 30.80
N ARG A 164 -29.08 5.68 30.82
CA ARG A 164 -29.74 4.37 30.60
C ARG A 164 -30.37 4.20 29.22
N GLY A 165 -30.30 5.22 28.36
CA GLY A 165 -30.77 5.11 26.97
C GLY A 165 -29.75 4.46 26.05
N LYS A 166 -30.23 3.80 24.99
CA LYS A 166 -29.37 3.23 23.93
C LYS A 166 -28.60 4.35 23.22
N LEU A 167 -27.28 4.18 23.07
CA LEU A 167 -26.44 5.06 22.26
C LEU A 167 -27.04 5.18 20.85
N ARG A 168 -27.28 6.41 20.39
CA ARG A 168 -27.78 6.67 19.04
C ARG A 168 -26.63 7.10 18.15
N LEU A 169 -26.10 6.16 17.38
CA LEU A 169 -25.05 6.44 16.39
C LEU A 169 -25.65 7.09 15.12
N PRO A 170 -24.90 7.93 14.41
CA PRO A 170 -25.32 8.46 13.11
C PRO A 170 -25.63 7.33 12.12
N ALA A 171 -26.61 7.52 11.23
CA ALA A 171 -27.03 6.48 10.28
C ALA A 171 -25.90 5.98 9.35
N ALA A 172 -24.85 6.79 9.15
CA ALA A 172 -23.66 6.46 8.36
C ALA A 172 -22.67 5.51 9.10
N VAL A 173 -22.83 5.34 10.41
CA VAL A 173 -22.01 4.47 11.26
C VAL A 173 -22.74 3.14 11.43
N ARG A 174 -22.24 2.07 10.81
CA ARG A 174 -22.85 0.72 10.81
C ARG A 174 -21.78 -0.37 10.88
N GLY A 175 -22.23 -1.60 11.14
CA GLY A 175 -21.39 -2.80 11.14
C GLY A 175 -20.31 -2.78 12.22
N SER A 176 -19.18 -3.42 11.94
CA SER A 176 -18.06 -3.62 12.88
C SER A 176 -17.53 -2.30 13.48
N PHE A 177 -17.60 -1.18 12.75
CA PHE A 177 -17.21 0.14 13.28
C PHE A 177 -18.23 0.71 14.29
N ALA A 178 -19.52 0.41 14.13
CA ALA A 178 -20.53 0.75 15.13
C ALA A 178 -20.32 -0.05 16.42
N GLU A 179 -20.02 -1.35 16.30
CA GLU A 179 -19.73 -2.23 17.45
C GLU A 179 -18.50 -1.74 18.23
N LEU A 180 -17.45 -1.30 17.53
CA LEU A 180 -16.29 -0.65 18.15
C LEU A 180 -16.72 0.56 18.99
N LEU A 181 -17.49 1.50 18.43
CA LEU A 181 -17.91 2.72 19.13
C LEU A 181 -18.85 2.41 20.31
N GLU A 182 -19.78 1.47 20.16
CA GLU A 182 -20.67 1.03 21.24
C GLU A 182 -19.87 0.47 22.42
N ARG A 183 -18.82 -0.32 22.14
CA ARG A 183 -17.97 -0.90 23.18
C ARG A 183 -17.02 0.12 23.82
N LEU A 184 -16.44 1.04 23.04
CA LEU A 184 -15.64 2.16 23.57
C LEU A 184 -16.47 3.03 24.52
N LEU A 185 -17.69 3.36 24.13
CA LEU A 185 -18.57 4.27 24.85
C LEU A 185 -19.44 3.58 25.91
N HIS A 186 -19.30 2.28 26.16
CA HIS A 186 -20.21 1.57 27.05
C HIS A 186 -20.27 2.19 28.45
N TRP A 187 -21.47 2.32 29.03
CA TRP A 187 -21.65 2.99 30.34
C TRP A 187 -20.84 2.33 31.46
N ASN A 188 -20.94 1.00 31.57
CA ASN A 188 -20.19 0.19 32.53
C ASN A 188 -18.73 -0.03 32.07
N PRO A 189 -17.70 0.37 32.86
CA PRO A 189 -16.29 0.13 32.53
C PRO A 189 -15.94 -1.35 32.28
N GLU A 190 -16.56 -2.27 33.02
CA GLU A 190 -16.31 -3.72 32.88
C GLU A 190 -16.76 -4.28 31.51
N SER A 191 -17.65 -3.57 30.81
CA SER A 191 -18.13 -3.98 29.49
C SER A 191 -17.44 -3.23 28.35
N ARG A 192 -16.51 -2.32 28.66
CA ARG A 192 -15.63 -1.67 27.67
C ARG A 192 -14.51 -2.63 27.27
N PHE A 193 -13.65 -2.19 26.35
CA PHE A 193 -12.32 -2.80 26.21
C PHE A 193 -11.54 -2.64 27.51
N GLN A 194 -10.77 -3.67 27.88
CA GLN A 194 -10.06 -3.66 29.16
C GLN A 194 -8.67 -3.02 29.06
N SER A 195 -8.16 -2.79 27.84
CA SER A 195 -6.90 -2.08 27.60
C SER A 195 -6.91 -1.33 26.27
N MET A 196 -6.05 -0.31 26.14
CA MET A 196 -5.81 0.37 24.86
C MET A 196 -5.23 -0.59 23.80
N ARG A 197 -4.53 -1.66 24.22
CA ARG A 197 -4.02 -2.69 23.30
C ARG A 197 -5.15 -3.45 22.60
N GLU A 198 -6.22 -3.79 23.32
CA GLU A 198 -7.40 -4.41 22.70
C GLU A 198 -8.10 -3.46 21.71
N VAL A 199 -8.15 -2.17 22.05
CA VAL A 199 -8.70 -1.12 21.18
C VAL A 199 -7.88 -1.02 19.90
N GLU A 200 -6.55 -0.95 20.02
CA GLU A 200 -5.64 -0.87 18.88
C GLU A 200 -5.82 -2.07 17.93
N THR A 201 -5.84 -3.29 18.46
CA THR A 201 -6.07 -4.51 17.67
C THR A 201 -7.40 -4.44 16.93
N SER A 202 -8.49 -4.06 17.62
CA SER A 202 -9.82 -3.96 17.00
C SER A 202 -9.86 -2.91 15.88
N MET A 203 -9.24 -1.74 16.09
CA MET A 203 -9.14 -0.70 15.06
C MET A 203 -8.28 -1.13 13.86
N ARG A 204 -7.20 -1.91 14.09
CA ARG A 204 -6.35 -2.43 13.01
C ARG A 204 -7.07 -3.49 12.17
N THR A 205 -7.84 -4.38 12.79
CA THR A 205 -8.71 -5.34 12.07
C THR A 205 -9.69 -4.62 11.14
N LEU A 206 -10.37 -3.60 11.65
CA LEU A 206 -11.30 -2.77 10.85
C LEU A 206 -10.62 -2.06 9.69
N LEU A 207 -9.38 -1.59 9.88
CA LEU A 207 -8.60 -0.97 8.81
C LEU A 207 -8.22 -1.99 7.71
N GLY A 208 -8.00 -3.25 8.08
CA GLY A 208 -7.82 -4.36 7.15
C GLY A 208 -9.10 -4.69 6.38
N GLU A 209 -10.23 -4.80 7.07
CA GLU A 209 -11.55 -5.05 6.46
C GLU A 209 -11.95 -3.94 5.47
N ASP A 210 -11.73 -2.66 5.81
CA ASP A 210 -12.07 -1.52 4.94
C ASP A 210 -11.16 -1.46 3.70
N LYS A 211 -9.91 -1.90 3.80
CA LYS A 211 -9.01 -2.07 2.64
C LYS A 211 -9.52 -3.17 1.71
N VAL A 212 -9.82 -4.35 2.26
CA VAL A 212 -10.34 -5.50 1.51
C VAL A 212 -11.67 -5.15 0.83
N GLN A 213 -12.59 -4.49 1.54
CA GLN A 213 -13.89 -4.11 1.00
C GLN A 213 -13.77 -3.04 -0.10
N ARG A 214 -12.86 -2.06 0.03
CA ARG A 214 -12.60 -1.07 -1.02
C ARG A 214 -11.96 -1.70 -2.25
N GLU A 215 -11.04 -2.63 -2.04
CA GLU A 215 -10.44 -3.40 -3.11
C GLU A 215 -11.52 -4.24 -3.80
N GLN A 216 -12.35 -5.01 -3.09
CA GLN A 216 -13.45 -5.80 -3.64
C GLN A 216 -14.51 -4.96 -4.36
N THR A 217 -14.87 -3.79 -3.83
CA THR A 217 -15.82 -2.88 -4.48
C THR A 217 -15.20 -2.26 -5.74
N ARG A 218 -13.90 -1.99 -5.72
CA ARG A 218 -13.14 -1.55 -6.89
C ARG A 218 -13.01 -2.68 -7.92
N PHE A 219 -12.75 -3.92 -7.51
CA PHE A 219 -12.76 -5.12 -8.35
C PHE A 219 -14.12 -5.31 -9.03
N ALA A 220 -15.22 -5.30 -8.26
CA ALA A 220 -16.56 -5.46 -8.81
C ALA A 220 -16.92 -4.35 -9.80
N ARG A 221 -16.45 -3.12 -9.56
CA ARG A 221 -16.64 -2.00 -10.49
C ARG A 221 -15.77 -2.16 -11.75
N ILE A 222 -14.54 -2.65 -11.62
CA ILE A 222 -13.66 -2.94 -12.76
C ILE A 222 -14.19 -4.12 -13.58
N GLU A 223 -14.71 -5.18 -12.96
CA GLU A 223 -15.34 -6.30 -13.67
C GLU A 223 -16.58 -5.84 -14.44
N ASN A 224 -17.35 -4.89 -13.89
CA ASN A 224 -18.49 -4.30 -14.57
C ASN A 224 -18.12 -3.25 -15.65
N GLU A 225 -16.94 -2.63 -15.56
CA GLU A 225 -16.44 -1.61 -16.51
C GLU A 225 -15.42 -2.16 -17.52
N ALA A 226 -14.94 -3.40 -17.34
CA ALA A 226 -14.05 -4.08 -18.27
C ALA A 226 -14.80 -4.33 -19.58
N THR A 227 -14.17 -3.94 -20.68
CA THR A 227 -14.61 -4.33 -22.03
C THR A 227 -14.76 -5.85 -22.10
N ASN A 228 -15.69 -6.34 -22.93
CA ASN A 228 -15.96 -7.77 -23.12
C ASN A 228 -14.75 -8.60 -23.62
N GLU A 229 -13.61 -7.96 -23.90
CA GLU A 229 -12.37 -8.58 -24.35
C GLU A 229 -11.36 -8.60 -23.19
N SER A 230 -10.98 -9.80 -22.77
CA SER A 230 -9.89 -10.04 -21.82
C SER A 230 -8.55 -9.69 -22.46
N PRO A 231 -7.60 -9.06 -21.72
CA PRO A 231 -6.28 -8.76 -22.25
C PRO A 231 -5.50 -10.04 -22.54
N VAL A 232 -4.63 -10.01 -23.55
CA VAL A 232 -3.70 -11.11 -23.87
C VAL A 232 -2.58 -11.11 -22.86
N ARG A 233 -2.52 -12.12 -22.00
CA ARG A 233 -1.51 -12.25 -20.96
C ARG A 233 -0.32 -13.05 -21.44
N VAL A 234 0.85 -12.42 -21.41
CA VAL A 234 2.13 -12.97 -21.84
C VAL A 234 3.07 -13.04 -20.65
N VAL A 235 3.53 -14.25 -20.31
CA VAL A 235 4.46 -14.48 -19.20
C VAL A 235 5.83 -14.89 -19.74
N LEU A 236 6.88 -14.23 -19.25
CA LEU A 236 8.26 -14.55 -19.63
C LEU A 236 9.00 -15.30 -18.53
N LEU A 237 9.59 -16.43 -18.91
CA LEU A 237 10.38 -17.32 -18.09
C LEU A 237 11.82 -17.35 -18.58
N SER A 238 12.76 -17.65 -17.69
CA SER A 238 14.17 -17.90 -18.07
C SER A 238 14.54 -19.35 -17.85
N LEU A 239 15.24 -19.97 -18.80
CA LEU A 239 15.77 -21.32 -18.65
C LEU A 239 17.00 -21.36 -17.72
N SER A 240 17.78 -20.28 -17.70
CA SER A 240 19.04 -20.14 -16.95
C SER A 240 19.20 -18.72 -16.44
N GLY A 241 19.93 -18.55 -15.33
CA GLY A 241 20.35 -17.24 -14.84
C GLY A 241 21.16 -16.50 -15.91
N GLY A 242 20.78 -15.26 -16.21
CA GLY A 242 21.47 -14.44 -17.20
C GLY A 242 21.16 -14.77 -18.66
N ALA A 243 20.15 -15.59 -18.99
CA ALA A 243 19.75 -15.86 -20.37
C ALA A 243 19.29 -14.61 -21.14
N GLY A 244 18.98 -13.52 -20.43
CA GLY A 244 18.59 -12.22 -21.00
C GLY A 244 17.08 -12.01 -21.10
N ALA A 245 16.30 -12.70 -20.27
CA ALA A 245 14.85 -12.63 -20.27
C ALA A 245 14.32 -11.23 -19.97
N THR A 246 14.75 -10.60 -18.86
CA THR A 246 14.38 -9.22 -18.50
C THR A 246 14.56 -8.22 -19.64
N LEU A 247 15.70 -8.28 -20.32
CA LEU A 247 16.02 -7.42 -21.46
C LEU A 247 15.05 -7.64 -22.62
N LEU A 248 14.71 -8.90 -22.91
CA LEU A 248 13.73 -9.23 -23.95
C LEU A 248 12.30 -8.89 -23.52
N THR A 249 11.95 -8.98 -22.24
CA THR A 249 10.63 -8.56 -21.72
C THR A 249 10.37 -7.09 -22.02
N ILE A 250 11.29 -6.22 -21.61
CA ILE A 250 11.20 -4.76 -21.81
C ILE A 250 11.18 -4.46 -23.32
N THR A 251 12.03 -5.12 -24.11
CA THR A 251 12.10 -4.91 -25.56
C THR A 251 10.81 -5.34 -26.26
N LEU A 252 10.23 -6.48 -25.88
CA LEU A 252 8.98 -6.99 -26.44
C LEU A 252 7.82 -6.02 -26.19
N ALA A 253 7.72 -5.49 -24.97
CA ALA A 253 6.71 -4.49 -24.62
C ALA A 253 6.79 -3.25 -25.53
N VAL A 254 8.00 -2.73 -25.75
CA VAL A 254 8.22 -1.57 -26.61
C VAL A 254 7.88 -1.87 -28.07
N LEU A 255 8.23 -3.05 -28.59
CA LEU A 255 7.95 -3.42 -29.98
C LEU A 255 6.45 -3.64 -30.23
N LEU A 256 5.71 -4.25 -29.31
CA LEU A 256 4.25 -4.38 -29.37
C LEU A 256 3.57 -3.00 -29.33
N ALA A 257 4.02 -2.11 -28.44
CA ALA A 257 3.57 -0.73 -28.38
C ALA A 257 3.75 0.03 -29.71
N ARG A 258 4.89 -0.16 -30.39
CA ARG A 258 5.16 0.43 -31.71
C ARG A 258 4.25 -0.11 -32.82
N ARG A 259 3.63 -1.27 -32.61
CA ARG A 259 2.59 -1.83 -33.48
C ARG A 259 1.19 -1.29 -33.18
N GLY A 260 1.08 -0.26 -32.33
CA GLY A 260 -0.17 0.40 -31.99
C GLY A 260 -0.99 -0.32 -30.93
N ARG A 261 -0.40 -1.31 -30.24
CA ARG A 261 -1.04 -2.03 -29.13
C ARG A 261 -0.82 -1.30 -27.82
N THR A 262 -1.82 -1.30 -26.96
CA THR A 262 -1.64 -0.84 -25.58
C THR A 262 -1.04 -1.96 -24.72
N VAL A 263 0.07 -1.68 -24.03
CA VAL A 263 0.79 -2.70 -23.25
C VAL A 263 0.88 -2.28 -21.78
N THR A 264 0.53 -3.20 -20.88
CA THR A 264 0.87 -3.12 -19.46
C THR A 264 2.01 -4.12 -19.20
N ALA A 265 3.20 -3.62 -18.89
CA ALA A 265 4.37 -4.44 -18.61
C ALA A 265 4.69 -4.39 -17.11
N ALA A 266 4.88 -5.54 -16.47
CA ALA A 266 5.11 -5.63 -15.03
C ALA A 266 6.26 -6.57 -14.68
N GLU A 267 7.07 -6.17 -13.70
CA GLU A 267 7.97 -7.08 -12.98
C GLU A 267 7.24 -7.69 -11.79
N TYR A 268 7.39 -8.99 -11.57
CA TYR A 268 6.72 -9.65 -10.45
C TYR A 268 7.22 -9.16 -9.08
N ALA A 269 6.28 -8.84 -8.20
CA ALA A 269 6.51 -8.21 -6.90
C ALA A 269 7.32 -9.02 -5.88
N GLY A 270 7.43 -10.34 -6.06
CA GLY A 270 8.23 -11.21 -5.19
C GLY A 270 9.73 -11.22 -5.51
N LEU A 271 10.18 -10.49 -6.53
CA LEU A 271 11.58 -10.39 -6.92
C LEU A 271 12.19 -9.05 -6.46
N PRO A 272 13.49 -9.00 -6.15
CA PRO A 272 14.21 -7.73 -6.09
C PRO A 272 14.02 -6.97 -7.43
N PRO A 273 13.64 -5.69 -7.42
CA PRO A 273 13.21 -4.99 -8.63
C PRO A 273 14.41 -4.68 -9.55
N VAL A 274 14.57 -5.47 -10.61
CA VAL A 274 15.66 -5.32 -11.59
C VAL A 274 15.33 -4.21 -12.59
N TRP A 275 14.05 -3.99 -12.90
CA TRP A 275 13.65 -2.99 -13.89
C TRP A 275 13.97 -1.56 -13.45
N CYS A 276 13.93 -1.28 -12.15
CA CYS A 276 14.31 0.00 -11.56
C CYS A 276 15.75 0.40 -11.90
N GLU A 277 16.65 -0.59 -11.95
CA GLU A 277 18.07 -0.38 -12.26
C GLU A 277 18.32 -0.20 -13.76
N LEU A 278 17.50 -0.85 -14.60
CA LEU A 278 17.70 -0.91 -16.05
C LEU A 278 16.98 0.20 -16.82
N LEU A 279 15.81 0.65 -16.36
CA LEU A 279 15.00 1.64 -17.09
C LEU A 279 15.49 3.08 -16.85
N PRO A 280 15.55 3.92 -17.89
CA PRO A 280 15.92 5.33 -17.76
C PRO A 280 15.05 6.11 -16.77
N ALA A 281 15.62 7.13 -16.12
CA ALA A 281 14.90 7.99 -15.17
C ALA A 281 13.63 8.64 -15.75
N ALA A 282 13.62 8.94 -17.05
CA ALA A 282 12.45 9.49 -17.75
C ALA A 282 11.28 8.50 -17.79
N ILE A 283 11.56 7.20 -17.90
CA ILE A 283 10.55 6.13 -17.84
C ILE A 283 10.10 5.91 -16.38
N ARG A 284 11.03 6.00 -15.42
CA ARG A 284 10.73 5.96 -13.97
C ARG A 284 9.86 7.13 -13.48
N GLY A 285 9.94 8.29 -14.15
CA GLY A 285 9.18 9.50 -13.81
C GLY A 285 7.72 9.51 -14.29
N GLU A 286 7.37 8.67 -15.27
CA GLU A 286 5.98 8.48 -15.72
C GLU A 286 5.26 7.36 -14.97
N SER A 287 6.01 6.45 -14.31
CA SER A 287 5.49 5.53 -13.29
C SER A 287 5.28 6.25 -11.95
N GLU A 288 4.39 7.25 -11.91
CA GLU A 288 3.85 7.82 -10.65
C GLU A 288 2.92 6.81 -9.92
N LEU A 289 3.38 5.57 -9.74
CA LEU A 289 2.78 4.56 -8.88
C LEU A 289 3.64 4.26 -7.64
N TYR A 290 4.71 5.03 -7.42
CA TYR A 290 5.23 5.20 -6.06
C TYR A 290 4.17 5.96 -5.26
N TRP A 291 3.49 5.23 -4.38
CA TRP A 291 2.54 5.78 -3.42
C TRP A 291 3.17 6.97 -2.68
N LYS A 292 2.91 8.19 -3.15
CA LYS A 292 3.10 9.38 -2.33
C LYS A 292 2.18 9.22 -1.13
N LYS A 293 2.77 9.12 0.07
CA LYS A 293 2.09 9.45 1.32
C LYS A 293 1.42 10.83 1.13
N GLY A 294 0.12 10.84 0.84
CA GLY A 294 -0.71 12.04 0.76
C GLY A 294 -0.39 12.96 -0.43
N GLY A 295 -1.27 13.02 -1.41
CA GLY A 295 -1.25 14.10 -2.40
C GLY A 295 -1.95 13.73 -3.71
N GLY A 296 -3.09 14.37 -3.98
CA GLY A 296 -3.83 14.19 -5.22
C GLY A 296 -3.00 14.52 -6.47
N ALA A 297 -3.21 13.74 -7.53
CA ALA A 297 -2.55 13.88 -8.81
C ALA A 297 -2.81 15.26 -9.44
N LYS A 298 -1.73 16.00 -9.73
CA LYS A 298 -1.73 17.10 -10.69
C LYS A 298 -0.86 16.69 -11.88
N GLY A 299 -1.51 16.32 -12.97
CA GLY A 299 -0.84 16.00 -14.23
C GLY A 299 -0.17 17.24 -14.83
N LEU A 300 1.03 17.05 -15.37
CA LEU A 300 1.71 18.06 -16.18
C LEU A 300 1.90 17.55 -17.61
N ASN A 301 1.29 18.33 -18.53
CA ASN A 301 1.46 18.23 -19.97
C ASN A 301 2.90 18.49 -20.39
N ASN A 302 3.38 17.72 -21.36
CA ASN A 302 4.59 18.05 -22.10
C ASN A 302 4.29 19.22 -23.06
N ARG A 303 4.89 20.39 -22.81
CA ARG A 303 4.91 21.52 -23.77
C ARG A 303 5.92 21.23 -24.88
N GLY A 304 5.49 20.49 -25.90
CA GLY A 304 6.01 20.57 -27.26
C GLY A 304 4.91 21.17 -28.15
N ARG A 305 5.17 22.30 -28.80
CA ARG A 305 4.19 23.00 -29.65
C ARG A 305 3.63 22.06 -30.73
N GLY A 306 2.33 21.80 -30.65
CA GLY A 306 1.56 21.14 -31.71
C GLY A 306 0.25 20.60 -31.15
N LYS A 307 -0.89 21.09 -31.67
CA LYS A 307 -2.21 20.53 -31.33
C LYS A 307 -2.24 19.05 -31.75
N SER A 308 -2.24 18.13 -30.79
CA SER A 308 -2.64 16.74 -31.04
C SER A 308 -3.39 16.20 -29.83
N LYS A 309 -4.50 15.50 -30.10
CA LYS A 309 -5.31 14.78 -29.10
C LYS A 309 -4.39 13.82 -28.33
N SER A 310 -4.45 13.86 -27.00
CA SER A 310 -3.66 13.05 -26.07
C SER A 310 -3.72 11.57 -26.44
N ALA A 311 -2.62 11.04 -26.99
CA ALA A 311 -2.37 9.60 -27.09
C ALA A 311 -1.66 9.19 -25.79
N ALA A 312 -2.24 8.26 -25.04
CA ALA A 312 -1.60 7.69 -23.86
C ALA A 312 -0.23 7.08 -24.22
N ALA A 313 0.72 7.07 -23.28
CA ALA A 313 1.99 6.37 -23.47
C ALA A 313 1.72 4.91 -23.88
N PRO A 314 2.41 4.37 -24.90
CA PRO A 314 2.02 3.10 -25.51
C PRO A 314 2.40 1.87 -24.66
N VAL A 315 3.29 2.04 -23.66
CA VAL A 315 3.57 1.05 -22.62
C VAL A 315 3.37 1.68 -21.24
N ARG A 316 2.65 1.00 -20.36
CA ARG A 316 2.54 1.30 -18.93
C ARG A 316 3.46 0.36 -18.16
N TRP A 317 4.40 0.91 -17.40
CA TRP A 317 5.39 0.15 -16.64
C TRP A 317 4.96 0.03 -15.18
N LEU A 318 4.78 -1.20 -14.71
CA LEU A 318 4.49 -1.53 -13.32
C LEU A 318 5.77 -2.06 -12.67
N LEU A 319 6.44 -1.16 -11.97
CA LEU A 319 7.57 -1.48 -11.10
C LEU A 319 6.97 -1.89 -9.76
N ALA A 320 7.03 -3.18 -9.44
CA ALA A 320 6.53 -3.65 -8.16
C ALA A 320 7.51 -3.27 -7.04
N ASP A 321 7.03 -2.47 -6.08
CA ASP A 321 7.79 -2.12 -4.89
C ASP A 321 7.76 -3.29 -3.91
N HIS A 322 8.84 -4.07 -3.87
CA HIS A 322 9.00 -5.22 -2.99
C HIS A 322 8.75 -4.86 -1.50
N GLU A 323 8.99 -3.61 -1.06
CA GLU A 323 8.74 -3.19 0.32
C GLU A 323 7.24 -2.98 0.62
N LEU A 324 6.45 -2.55 -0.36
CA LEU A 324 5.01 -2.36 -0.19
C LEU A 324 4.27 -3.69 0.00
N PHE A 325 4.78 -4.77 -0.59
CA PHE A 325 4.23 -6.12 -0.46
C PHE A 325 4.92 -6.95 0.63
N ALA A 326 5.93 -6.43 1.31
CA ALA A 326 6.71 -7.22 2.27
C ALA A 326 5.88 -7.69 3.48
N ASN A 327 4.87 -6.91 3.89
CA ASN A 327 4.07 -7.13 5.10
C ASN A 327 2.68 -7.73 4.86
N ASP A 328 2.28 -7.96 3.61
CA ASP A 328 0.98 -8.60 3.30
C ASP A 328 1.09 -10.13 3.42
N GLU A 329 -0.02 -10.79 3.74
CA GLU A 329 -0.15 -12.25 3.57
C GLU A 329 -0.03 -12.62 2.07
N GLU A 330 0.48 -13.81 1.76
CA GLU A 330 0.85 -14.19 0.37
C GLU A 330 -0.32 -14.14 -0.62
N ASP A 331 -1.53 -14.54 -0.20
CA ASP A 331 -2.75 -14.50 -1.02
C ASP A 331 -3.19 -13.07 -1.36
N ASP A 332 -2.90 -12.10 -0.47
CA ASP A 332 -3.20 -10.69 -0.67
C ASP A 332 -2.25 -10.04 -1.70
N LYS A 333 -0.97 -10.46 -1.74
CA LYS A 333 0.02 -9.94 -2.70
C LYS A 333 -0.39 -10.24 -4.13
N TRP A 334 -0.81 -11.48 -4.38
CA TRP A 334 -1.23 -11.93 -5.71
C TRP A 334 -2.47 -11.17 -6.19
N SER A 335 -3.49 -11.08 -5.32
CA SER A 335 -4.74 -10.38 -5.63
C SER A 335 -4.49 -8.92 -5.99
N ARG A 336 -3.61 -8.24 -5.26
CA ARG A 336 -3.20 -6.85 -5.54
C ARG A 336 -2.40 -6.70 -6.83
N PHE A 337 -1.46 -7.60 -7.11
CA PHE A 337 -0.68 -7.55 -8.36
C PHE A 337 -1.59 -7.73 -9.58
N GLU A 338 -2.53 -8.68 -9.54
CA GLU A 338 -3.49 -8.89 -10.62
C GLU A 338 -4.44 -7.68 -10.79
N LEU A 339 -4.83 -7.03 -9.69
CA LEU A 339 -5.61 -5.79 -9.75
C LEU A 339 -4.87 -4.68 -10.49
N GLU A 340 -3.59 -4.48 -10.18
CA GLU A 340 -2.78 -3.43 -10.81
C GLU A 340 -2.60 -3.67 -12.30
N LEU A 341 -2.38 -4.92 -12.73
CA LEU A 341 -2.37 -5.27 -14.16
C LEU A 341 -3.68 -4.84 -14.86
N ARG A 342 -4.82 -5.23 -14.28
CA ARG A 342 -6.15 -4.93 -14.84
C ARG A 342 -6.47 -3.44 -14.85
N LEU A 343 -6.12 -2.71 -13.80
CA LEU A 343 -6.33 -1.26 -13.69
C LEU A 343 -5.64 -0.47 -14.79
N ASN A 344 -4.52 -0.99 -15.27
CA ASN A 344 -3.74 -0.37 -16.31
C ASN A 344 -4.24 -0.71 -17.72
N ARG A 345 -5.34 -1.47 -17.89
CA ARG A 345 -6.14 -1.58 -19.14
C ARG A 345 -5.29 -1.63 -20.43
N GLY A 346 -4.33 -2.55 -20.49
CA GLY A 346 -3.55 -2.83 -21.71
C GLY A 346 -4.19 -3.96 -22.51
N GLU A 347 -4.18 -3.90 -23.84
CA GLU A 347 -4.50 -5.05 -24.70
C GLU A 347 -3.58 -6.24 -24.42
N PHE A 348 -2.31 -5.96 -24.09
CA PHE A 348 -1.33 -6.95 -23.68
C PHE A 348 -0.90 -6.71 -22.23
N GLU A 349 -0.88 -7.78 -21.44
CA GLU A 349 -0.28 -7.82 -20.11
C GLU A 349 1.00 -8.65 -20.16
N ILE A 350 2.16 -8.01 -20.08
CA ILE A 350 3.46 -8.66 -20.16
C ILE A 350 4.06 -8.75 -18.76
N VAL A 351 4.24 -9.97 -18.25
CA VAL A 351 4.71 -10.21 -16.89
C VAL A 351 6.08 -10.90 -16.91
N ASP A 352 7.07 -10.26 -16.26
CA ASP A 352 8.40 -10.81 -16.06
C ASP A 352 8.45 -11.70 -14.82
N LEU A 353 8.56 -13.01 -15.02
CA LEU A 353 8.82 -14.01 -13.98
C LEU A 353 10.23 -14.60 -14.09
N SER A 354 11.11 -13.97 -14.86
CA SER A 354 12.39 -14.58 -15.22
C SER A 354 13.35 -14.78 -14.03
N GLY A 355 13.22 -13.98 -12.98
CA GLY A 355 14.02 -14.08 -11.76
C GLY A 355 13.75 -15.35 -10.96
N ASP A 356 12.48 -15.74 -10.78
CA ASP A 356 12.11 -16.92 -9.99
C ASP A 356 10.70 -17.46 -10.32
N TRP A 357 10.50 -17.91 -11.55
CA TRP A 357 9.24 -18.54 -11.96
C TRP A 357 9.00 -19.91 -11.31
N GLU A 358 10.01 -20.46 -10.63
CA GLU A 358 9.95 -21.74 -9.92
C GLU A 358 9.31 -21.61 -8.54
N ALA A 359 9.16 -20.38 -8.04
CA ALA A 359 8.47 -20.10 -6.79
C ALA A 359 6.99 -20.52 -6.88
N PRO A 360 6.39 -21.11 -5.82
CA PRO A 360 4.97 -21.51 -5.80
C PRO A 360 4.01 -20.39 -6.23
N GLU A 361 4.35 -19.14 -5.90
CA GLU A 361 3.57 -17.93 -6.12
C GLU A 361 3.55 -17.51 -7.61
N SER A 362 4.54 -17.96 -8.39
CA SER A 362 4.59 -17.75 -9.84
C SER A 362 3.59 -18.66 -10.59
N VAL A 363 3.22 -19.81 -10.01
CA VAL A 363 2.39 -20.83 -10.67
C VAL A 363 1.00 -20.29 -11.09
N PRO A 364 0.25 -19.56 -10.23
CA PRO A 364 -1.03 -18.96 -10.64
C PRO A 364 -0.90 -17.97 -11.80
N LEU A 365 0.18 -17.19 -11.88
CA LEU A 365 0.41 -16.23 -12.96
C LEU A 365 0.65 -16.94 -14.29
N ILE A 366 1.49 -17.97 -14.27
CA ILE A 366 1.75 -18.82 -15.44
C ILE A 366 0.45 -19.52 -15.87
N ARG A 367 -0.36 -19.98 -14.90
CA ARG A 367 -1.66 -20.60 -15.16
C ARG A 367 -2.73 -19.66 -15.70
N LYS A 368 -2.53 -18.35 -15.67
CA LYS A 368 -3.46 -17.40 -16.28
C LYS A 368 -2.93 -16.80 -17.59
N ALA A 369 -1.74 -17.20 -18.02
CA ALA A 369 -1.16 -16.71 -19.26
C ALA A 369 -1.84 -17.34 -20.48
N ASP A 370 -2.00 -16.56 -21.54
CA ASP A 370 -2.37 -17.06 -22.86
C ASP A 370 -1.12 -17.53 -23.61
N HIS A 371 -0.02 -16.78 -23.45
CA HIS A 371 1.29 -17.09 -24.02
C HIS A 371 2.36 -17.21 -22.93
N ILE A 372 3.10 -18.31 -22.96
CA ILE A 372 4.26 -18.54 -22.10
C ILE A 372 5.51 -18.53 -22.97
N ILE A 373 6.45 -17.63 -22.68
CA ILE A 373 7.69 -17.47 -23.44
C ILE A 373 8.86 -17.89 -22.57
N VAL A 374 9.62 -18.88 -23.01
CA VAL A 374 10.84 -19.35 -22.34
C VAL A 374 12.06 -18.86 -23.10
N ILE A 375 12.89 -18.08 -22.40
CA ILE A 375 14.15 -17.55 -22.94
C ILE A 375 15.29 -18.50 -22.58
N ALA A 376 16.03 -18.93 -23.60
CA ALA A 376 17.17 -19.81 -23.46
C ALA A 376 18.41 -19.19 -24.12
N ASP A 377 19.60 -19.55 -23.61
CA ASP A 377 20.88 -19.09 -24.12
C ASP A 377 21.81 -20.31 -24.41
N PRO A 378 22.83 -20.16 -25.27
CA PRO A 378 23.65 -21.29 -25.72
C PRO A 378 24.56 -21.89 -24.64
N ASP A 379 24.65 -21.30 -23.44
CA ASP A 379 25.40 -21.85 -22.31
C ASP A 379 24.65 -23.04 -21.68
N VAL A 380 24.53 -24.15 -22.42
CA VAL A 380 23.78 -25.35 -22.03
C VAL A 380 24.23 -25.96 -20.70
N TYR A 381 25.47 -25.69 -20.26
CA TYR A 381 25.96 -26.12 -18.94
C TYR A 381 25.21 -25.44 -17.77
N LYS A 382 24.54 -24.32 -18.01
CA LYS A 382 23.67 -23.65 -17.03
C LYS A 382 22.29 -24.29 -16.93
N TRP A 383 21.94 -25.18 -17.86
CA TRP A 383 20.59 -25.75 -17.93
C TRP A 383 20.49 -26.88 -16.92
N GLN A 384 19.86 -26.59 -15.79
CA GLN A 384 19.66 -27.58 -14.74
C GLN A 384 18.64 -28.64 -15.19
N PRO A 385 18.95 -29.95 -15.10
CA PRO A 385 18.02 -31.01 -15.49
C PRO A 385 16.66 -30.93 -14.80
N ALA A 386 16.63 -30.58 -13.52
CA ALA A 386 15.40 -30.42 -12.76
C ALA A 386 14.50 -29.30 -13.32
N ARG A 387 15.09 -28.17 -13.71
CA ARG A 387 14.39 -27.03 -14.30
C ARG A 387 13.84 -27.36 -15.69
N LEU A 388 14.58 -28.11 -16.49
CA LEU A 388 14.12 -28.65 -17.78
C LEU A 388 12.92 -29.59 -17.60
N GLU A 389 12.98 -30.52 -16.66
CA GLU A 389 11.86 -31.42 -16.37
C GLU A 389 10.62 -30.67 -15.89
N ARG A 390 10.81 -29.64 -15.06
CA ARG A 390 9.71 -28.77 -14.63
C ARG A 390 9.08 -28.01 -15.80
N LEU A 391 9.89 -27.46 -16.70
CA LEU A 391 9.40 -26.80 -17.92
C LEU A 391 8.65 -27.77 -18.83
N LYS A 392 9.12 -29.01 -18.98
CA LYS A 392 8.40 -30.04 -19.76
C LYS A 392 7.02 -30.33 -19.17
N ARG A 393 6.90 -30.46 -17.84
CA ARG A 393 5.61 -30.64 -17.16
C ARG A 393 4.70 -29.43 -17.38
N LEU A 394 5.22 -28.23 -17.13
CA LEU A 394 4.49 -26.97 -17.31
C LEU A 394 3.98 -26.81 -18.75
N ARG A 395 4.82 -27.15 -19.73
CA ARG A 395 4.44 -27.16 -21.15
C ARG A 395 3.31 -28.15 -21.41
N GLY A 396 3.41 -29.38 -20.90
CA GLY A 396 2.37 -30.39 -21.04
C GLY A 396 1.02 -29.93 -20.48
N GLU A 397 1.03 -29.37 -19.27
CA GLU A 397 -0.17 -28.80 -18.62
C GLU A 397 -0.73 -27.61 -19.40
N SER A 398 0.13 -26.72 -19.89
CA SER A 398 -0.28 -25.50 -20.60
C SER A 398 -0.92 -25.82 -21.95
N LEU A 399 -0.35 -26.77 -22.70
CA LEU A 399 -0.91 -27.22 -23.97
C LEU A 399 -2.26 -27.92 -23.81
N GLN A 400 -2.46 -28.69 -22.74
CA GLN A 400 -3.75 -29.30 -22.42
C GLN A 400 -4.84 -28.26 -22.11
N GLN A 401 -4.43 -27.08 -21.64
CA GLN A 401 -5.30 -25.96 -21.31
C GLN A 401 -5.48 -24.98 -22.48
N GLY A 402 -5.00 -25.33 -23.69
CA GLY A 402 -5.14 -24.52 -24.90
C GLY A 402 -4.22 -23.30 -24.95
N ARG A 403 -3.21 -23.20 -24.08
CA ARG A 403 -2.24 -22.09 -24.08
C ARG A 403 -1.14 -22.29 -25.10
N VAL A 404 -0.53 -21.18 -25.51
CA VAL A 404 0.58 -21.20 -26.46
C VAL A 404 1.91 -21.13 -25.72
N PHE A 405 2.84 -22.00 -26.11
CA PHE A 405 4.16 -22.09 -25.51
C PHE A 405 5.23 -21.74 -26.55
N HIS A 406 6.09 -20.77 -26.24
CA HIS A 406 7.13 -20.27 -27.14
C HIS A 406 8.52 -20.45 -26.52
N TYR A 407 9.49 -20.83 -27.35
CA TYR A 407 10.91 -20.71 -27.00
C TYR A 407 11.55 -19.57 -27.77
N VAL A 408 12.43 -18.82 -27.11
CA VAL A 408 13.28 -17.81 -27.76
C VAL A 408 14.73 -18.18 -27.50
N ALA A 409 15.47 -18.39 -28.59
CA ALA A 409 16.90 -18.65 -28.58
C ALA A 409 17.64 -17.31 -28.54
N ASN A 410 18.05 -16.87 -27.36
CA ASN A 410 18.77 -15.62 -27.17
C ASN A 410 20.30 -15.83 -27.21
N LYS A 411 21.03 -14.73 -27.42
CA LYS A 411 22.51 -14.71 -27.50
C LYS A 411 23.09 -15.65 -28.55
N HIS A 412 22.35 -15.91 -29.61
CA HIS A 412 22.77 -16.81 -30.66
C HIS A 412 24.01 -16.27 -31.38
N THR A 413 25.00 -17.12 -31.58
CA THR A 413 26.17 -16.87 -32.42
C THR A 413 26.43 -18.08 -33.31
N ASN A 414 27.15 -17.87 -34.41
CA ASN A 414 27.59 -18.98 -35.25
C ASN A 414 28.92 -19.52 -34.72
N PHE A 415 28.85 -20.55 -33.87
CA PHE A 415 30.01 -21.24 -33.29
C PHE A 415 30.14 -22.70 -33.77
N GLY A 416 29.48 -23.06 -34.88
CA GLY A 416 29.56 -24.39 -35.51
C GLY A 416 28.73 -25.49 -34.84
N TYR A 417 28.15 -25.24 -33.66
CA TYR A 417 27.26 -26.16 -32.95
C TYR A 417 25.86 -25.59 -32.69
N ASP A 418 25.47 -24.58 -33.46
CA ASP A 418 24.19 -23.90 -33.37
C ASP A 418 23.00 -24.87 -33.49
N ARG A 419 23.05 -25.78 -34.47
CA ARG A 419 21.99 -26.80 -34.66
C ARG A 419 21.82 -27.71 -33.45
N TYR A 420 22.90 -28.04 -32.76
CA TYR A 420 22.87 -28.98 -31.64
C TYR A 420 22.14 -28.37 -30.44
N TRP A 421 22.54 -27.18 -29.99
CA TRP A 421 21.88 -26.60 -28.80
C TRP A 421 20.44 -26.17 -29.10
N LEU A 422 20.15 -25.71 -30.33
CA LEU A 422 18.79 -25.41 -30.75
C LEU A 422 17.91 -26.66 -30.73
N SER A 423 18.44 -27.82 -31.11
CA SER A 423 17.74 -29.11 -31.01
C SER A 423 17.53 -29.62 -29.58
N MET A 424 18.21 -29.04 -28.59
CA MET A 424 17.97 -29.36 -27.17
C MET A 424 16.75 -28.65 -26.60
N LEU A 425 16.23 -27.63 -27.29
CA LEU A 425 14.96 -27.01 -26.93
C LEU A 425 13.79 -27.98 -27.20
N PRO A 426 12.80 -28.05 -26.31
CA PRO A 426 11.64 -28.93 -26.51
C PRO A 426 10.85 -28.65 -27.79
N ASP A 427 10.81 -27.40 -28.24
CA ASP A 427 10.25 -27.00 -29.54
C ASP A 427 11.20 -26.07 -30.28
N ALA A 428 11.00 -25.98 -31.60
CA ALA A 428 11.69 -24.99 -32.42
C ALA A 428 11.42 -23.56 -31.89
N PRO A 429 12.46 -22.71 -31.79
CA PRO A 429 12.29 -21.37 -31.25
C PRO A 429 11.39 -20.53 -32.17
N SER A 430 10.48 -19.77 -31.57
CA SER A 430 9.65 -18.78 -32.26
C SER A 430 10.42 -17.52 -32.63
N ALA A 431 11.58 -17.28 -32.01
CA ALA A 431 12.51 -16.21 -32.37
C ALA A 431 13.95 -16.61 -32.04
N ILE A 432 14.89 -16.17 -32.86
CA ILE A 432 16.34 -16.33 -32.63
C ILE A 432 16.95 -14.93 -32.56
N VAL A 433 17.40 -14.54 -31.37
CA VAL A 433 18.00 -13.24 -31.11
C VAL A 433 19.53 -13.40 -31.09
N PRO A 434 20.27 -12.68 -31.96
CA PRO A 434 21.72 -12.78 -32.00
C PRO A 434 22.36 -12.19 -30.74
N LEU A 435 23.61 -12.58 -30.46
CA LEU A 435 24.40 -11.95 -29.41
C LEU A 435 24.58 -10.46 -29.70
N LEU A 436 24.07 -9.63 -28.80
CA LEU A 436 24.19 -8.18 -28.90
C LEU A 436 25.63 -7.75 -28.52
N PRO A 437 26.22 -6.75 -29.21
CA PRO A 437 27.52 -6.20 -28.83
C PRO A 437 27.49 -5.62 -27.41
N GLN A 438 28.25 -6.21 -26.48
CA GLN A 438 28.19 -5.83 -25.06
C GLN A 438 28.58 -4.37 -24.82
N GLU A 439 29.59 -3.86 -25.51
CA GLU A 439 30.01 -2.45 -25.41
C GLU A 439 28.87 -1.47 -25.72
N LYS A 440 28.02 -1.81 -26.70
CA LYS A 440 26.86 -0.99 -27.07
C LYS A 440 25.75 -1.08 -26.04
N LEU A 441 25.50 -2.28 -25.51
CA LEU A 441 24.52 -2.49 -24.43
C LEU A 441 24.88 -1.64 -23.21
N TRP A 442 26.13 -1.71 -22.76
CA TRP A 442 26.61 -0.90 -21.64
C TRP A 442 26.47 0.59 -21.94
N SER A 443 26.97 1.05 -23.08
CA SER A 443 26.86 2.47 -23.46
C SER A 443 25.41 2.98 -23.42
N LEU A 444 24.44 2.18 -23.86
CA LEU A 444 23.03 2.57 -23.85
C LEU A 444 22.46 2.67 -22.44
N ILE A 445 22.64 1.62 -21.64
CA ILE A 445 22.17 1.57 -20.23
C ILE A 445 22.73 2.78 -19.46
N TRP A 446 24.04 3.02 -19.54
CA TRP A 446 24.71 4.14 -18.87
C TRP A 446 24.26 5.51 -19.39
N SER A 447 23.85 5.60 -20.65
CA SER A 447 23.31 6.83 -21.23
C SER A 447 21.82 7.06 -20.93
N GLY A 448 21.16 6.14 -20.22
CA GLY A 448 19.72 6.18 -19.99
C GLY A 448 18.91 6.01 -21.27
N LYS A 449 19.39 5.20 -22.21
CA LYS A 449 18.68 4.82 -23.43
C LYS A 449 18.42 3.32 -23.46
N TRP A 450 17.35 2.91 -24.13
CA TRP A 450 17.06 1.50 -24.35
C TRP A 450 17.64 1.00 -25.67
N LEU A 451 17.63 -0.32 -25.87
CA LEU A 451 18.13 -0.99 -27.07
C LEU A 451 17.48 -0.49 -28.36
N THR A 452 16.18 -0.19 -28.28
CA THR A 452 15.35 0.27 -29.39
C THR A 452 15.56 1.76 -29.72
N ASP A 453 16.38 2.47 -28.96
CA ASP A 453 16.83 3.85 -29.27
C ASP A 453 18.08 3.85 -30.17
N HIS A 454 18.76 2.72 -30.32
CA HIS A 454 19.91 2.58 -31.21
C HIS A 454 19.52 1.93 -32.53
N LYS A 455 19.52 2.71 -33.62
CA LYS A 455 19.02 2.31 -34.96
C LYS A 455 19.40 0.89 -35.41
N GLN A 456 20.67 0.49 -35.28
CA GLN A 456 21.11 -0.84 -35.73
C GLN A 456 20.58 -1.98 -34.82
N LEU A 457 20.55 -1.75 -33.51
CA LEU A 457 20.06 -2.75 -32.56
C LEU A 457 18.55 -2.87 -32.66
N ASP A 458 17.87 -1.73 -32.81
CA ASP A 458 16.44 -1.66 -33.04
C ASP A 458 16.01 -2.45 -34.28
N GLN A 459 16.69 -2.24 -35.42
CA GLN A 459 16.41 -2.98 -36.65
C GLN A 459 16.64 -4.48 -36.46
N MET A 460 17.74 -4.86 -35.81
CA MET A 460 18.08 -6.26 -35.58
C MET A 460 17.07 -6.95 -34.65
N LEU A 461 16.68 -6.31 -33.55
CA LEU A 461 15.70 -6.84 -32.59
C LEU A 461 14.30 -6.90 -33.20
N SER A 462 13.91 -5.89 -33.97
CA SER A 462 12.62 -5.87 -34.68
C SER A 462 12.52 -7.06 -35.65
N ILE A 463 13.58 -7.36 -36.40
CA ILE A 463 13.61 -8.52 -37.32
C ILE A 463 13.60 -9.83 -36.54
N ALA A 464 14.46 -9.95 -35.51
CA ALA A 464 14.61 -11.19 -34.75
C ALA A 464 13.35 -11.60 -34.00
N LEU A 465 12.63 -10.63 -33.42
CA LEU A 465 11.41 -10.85 -32.63
C LEU A 465 10.12 -10.81 -33.46
N GLN A 466 10.20 -10.44 -34.75
CA GLN A 466 9.04 -10.35 -35.63
C GLN A 466 8.16 -11.60 -35.61
N PRO A 467 8.70 -12.82 -35.78
CA PRO A 467 7.85 -14.01 -35.88
C PRO A 467 7.17 -14.37 -34.55
N LEU A 468 7.76 -13.96 -33.42
CA LEU A 468 7.13 -14.10 -32.11
C LEU A 468 6.00 -13.08 -31.96
N ILE A 469 6.25 -11.81 -32.29
CA ILE A 469 5.25 -10.74 -32.19
C ILE A 469 4.02 -11.05 -33.05
N ASP A 470 4.22 -11.57 -34.26
CA ASP A 470 3.10 -11.94 -35.13
C ASP A 470 2.23 -13.04 -34.50
N LYS A 471 2.84 -14.08 -33.91
CA LYS A 471 2.12 -15.13 -33.17
C LYS A 471 1.40 -14.63 -31.91
N LEU A 472 1.86 -13.55 -31.29
CA LEU A 472 1.18 -12.95 -30.13
C LEU A 472 -0.04 -12.12 -30.55
N MET A 473 -0.16 -11.76 -31.83
CA MET A 473 -1.24 -10.92 -32.36
C MET A 473 -2.27 -11.71 -33.19
N GLU A 474 -2.02 -12.99 -33.44
CA GLU A 474 -2.96 -13.96 -34.03
C GLU A 474 -4.04 -14.36 -33.02
#